data_AF-A0A944GIK2-F1
#
_entry.id   AF-A0A944GIK2-F1
#
_cell.length_a   1.000
_cell.length_b   1.000
_cell.length_c   1.000
_cell.angle_alpha   90.00
_cell.angle_beta   90.00
_cell.angle_gamma   90.00
#
_symmetry.space_group_name_H-M   'P 1'
#
loop_
_entity.id
_entity.type
_entity.pdbx_description
1 polymer ?
#
loop_
_entity_poly.entity_id
_entity_poly.type
_entity_poly.pdbx_seq_one_letter_code
_entity_poly.pdbx_strand_id
1 'polypeptide(L)'
;MKFIIKFFISLFVFIFVFVVGSTIVVQVINNKFGVDILSTAFAIPKLVKEVDEETYITVPFEADEHKELAEQINAQVGDFIVYDETNGYSFVPENVTGTLTEDLKIKDTVFASFIQTFLAKQEDNTLELKELSFNCETEMYCKMNVIVKSPLGITEDIPFLPKSLYLNLSFDVTKGENISYSITETNFRLNTLSKKQTDAIVTSLNAFIPSMDLDLDTVANQIAESFMQIMIGNEENKGLVTSLMNFGASGYKFSKEETDNYLLVTVA
;
A
#
# COMPACT_ATOMS: atom_id res chain seq x y z
N MET A 1 1.53 7.61 -9.17
CA MET A 1 2.13 6.45 -9.88
C MET A 1 3.31 6.73 -10.80
N LYS A 2 3.40 7.81 -11.62
CA LYS A 2 4.61 8.09 -12.44
C LYS A 2 5.94 8.05 -11.64
N PHE A 3 5.84 8.28 -10.35
CA PHE A 3 6.88 8.11 -9.35
C PHE A 3 7.37 6.65 -9.19
N ILE A 4 6.45 5.68 -9.09
CA ILE A 4 6.75 4.25 -8.87
C ILE A 4 7.53 3.69 -10.08
N ILE A 5 7.09 3.97 -11.31
CA ILE A 5 7.82 3.60 -12.53
C ILE A 5 9.21 4.25 -12.60
N LYS A 6 9.32 5.57 -12.32
CA LYS A 6 10.61 6.28 -12.30
C LYS A 6 11.56 5.72 -11.24
N PHE A 7 11.01 5.36 -10.08
CA PHE A 7 11.75 4.72 -9.01
C PHE A 7 12.31 3.36 -9.48
N PHE A 8 11.48 2.51 -10.10
CA PHE A 8 11.90 1.19 -10.57
C PHE A 8 12.97 1.22 -11.66
N ILE A 9 12.80 2.07 -12.69
CA ILE A 9 13.81 2.22 -13.75
C ILE A 9 15.14 2.68 -13.14
N SER A 10 15.08 3.62 -12.20
CA SER A 10 16.29 4.15 -11.57
C SER A 10 16.95 3.15 -10.63
N LEU A 11 16.15 2.37 -9.89
CA LEU A 11 16.62 1.28 -9.05
C LEU A 11 17.33 0.20 -9.89
N PHE A 12 16.77 -0.15 -11.04
CA PHE A 12 17.42 -1.05 -12.01
C PHE A 12 18.78 -0.50 -12.46
N VAL A 13 18.83 0.75 -12.95
CA VAL A 13 20.08 1.39 -13.41
C VAL A 13 21.11 1.44 -12.29
N PHE A 14 20.69 1.76 -11.07
CA PHE A 14 21.58 1.81 -9.91
C PHE A 14 22.14 0.45 -9.53
N ILE A 15 21.31 -0.59 -9.44
CA ILE A 15 21.77 -1.96 -9.16
C ILE A 15 22.75 -2.39 -10.24
N PHE A 16 22.44 -2.15 -11.51
CA PHE A 16 23.33 -2.47 -12.63
C PHE A 16 24.69 -1.76 -12.48
N VAL A 17 24.69 -0.46 -12.20
CA VAL A 17 25.95 0.31 -11.99
C VAL A 17 26.69 -0.16 -10.76
N PHE A 18 26.02 -0.59 -9.69
CA PHE A 18 26.67 -1.06 -8.48
C PHE A 18 27.27 -2.46 -8.63
N VAL A 19 26.61 -3.32 -9.42
CA VAL A 19 27.04 -4.70 -9.69
C VAL A 19 28.11 -4.76 -10.78
N VAL A 20 27.96 -3.96 -11.85
CA VAL A 20 28.87 -3.93 -13.01
C VAL A 20 29.96 -2.87 -12.87
N GLY A 21 29.70 -1.83 -12.07
CA GLY A 21 30.65 -0.74 -11.85
C GLY A 21 31.90 -1.24 -11.15
N SER A 22 33.06 -0.82 -11.67
CA SER A 22 34.35 -1.11 -11.03
C SER A 22 34.40 -0.56 -9.60
N THR A 23 35.27 -1.13 -8.77
CA THR A 23 35.58 -0.64 -7.41
C THR A 23 35.84 0.87 -7.36
N ILE A 24 36.34 1.45 -8.45
CA ILE A 24 36.59 2.89 -8.61
C ILE A 24 35.29 3.69 -8.67
N VAL A 25 34.25 3.22 -9.36
CA VAL A 25 32.94 3.89 -9.44
C VAL A 25 32.29 3.92 -8.05
N VAL A 26 32.37 2.80 -7.34
CA VAL A 26 31.91 2.68 -5.95
C VAL A 26 32.69 3.63 -5.03
N GLN A 27 34.02 3.70 -5.14
CA GLN A 27 34.84 4.63 -4.35
C GLN A 27 34.56 6.11 -4.64
N VAL A 28 34.30 6.47 -5.91
CA VAL A 28 33.94 7.84 -6.30
C VAL A 28 32.59 8.22 -5.70
N ILE A 29 31.63 7.28 -5.66
CA ILE A 29 30.33 7.51 -5.02
C ILE A 29 30.52 7.80 -3.51
N ASN A 30 31.42 7.05 -2.86
CA ASN A 30 31.75 7.22 -1.43
C ASN A 30 32.23 8.64 -1.14
N ASN A 31 33.25 9.05 -1.89
CA ASN A 31 34.00 10.26 -1.60
C ASN A 31 33.25 11.52 -2.03
N LYS A 32 32.38 11.42 -3.04
CA LYS A 32 31.67 12.57 -3.61
C LYS A 32 30.29 12.79 -3.01
N PHE A 33 29.60 11.73 -2.60
CA PHE A 33 28.20 11.82 -2.19
C PHE A 33 27.93 11.41 -0.74
N GLY A 34 28.95 11.00 0.03
CA GLY A 34 28.78 10.66 1.45
C GLY A 34 27.87 9.47 1.71
N VAL A 35 27.70 8.61 0.70
CA VAL A 35 26.82 7.44 0.74
C VAL A 35 27.46 6.33 1.55
N ASP A 36 26.70 5.73 2.49
CA ASP A 36 27.13 4.52 3.19
C ASP A 36 27.06 3.29 2.26
N ILE A 37 28.14 3.12 1.50
CA ILE A 37 28.31 2.04 0.55
C ILE A 37 28.35 0.67 1.23
N LEU A 38 28.82 0.58 2.47
CA LEU A 38 28.85 -0.70 3.17
C LEU A 38 27.42 -1.15 3.49
N SER A 39 26.61 -0.25 4.06
CA SER A 39 25.19 -0.53 4.32
C SER A 39 24.43 -0.87 3.03
N THR A 40 24.74 -0.17 1.93
CA THR A 40 24.15 -0.39 0.60
C THR A 40 24.59 -1.72 -0.01
N ALA A 41 25.89 -2.05 0.05
CA ALA A 41 26.43 -3.30 -0.45
C ALA A 41 25.89 -4.52 0.30
N PHE A 42 25.64 -4.42 1.61
CA PHE A 42 24.97 -5.49 2.37
C PHE A 42 23.46 -5.55 2.14
N ALA A 43 22.84 -4.48 1.63
CA ALA A 43 21.42 -4.43 1.29
C ALA A 43 21.14 -5.06 -0.09
N ILE A 44 22.02 -4.84 -1.09
CA ILE A 44 21.81 -5.34 -2.46
C ILE A 44 21.50 -6.85 -2.51
N PRO A 45 22.28 -7.77 -1.91
CA PRO A 45 21.98 -9.20 -1.98
C PRO A 45 20.61 -9.57 -1.41
N LYS A 46 20.15 -8.87 -0.37
CA LYS A 46 18.81 -9.07 0.22
C LYS A 46 17.70 -8.48 -0.65
N LEU A 47 17.98 -7.36 -1.32
CA LEU A 47 17.06 -6.75 -2.27
C LEU A 47 16.85 -7.65 -3.48
N VAL A 48 17.90 -8.29 -4.00
CA VAL A 48 17.76 -9.16 -5.16
C VAL A 48 17.21 -10.54 -4.83
N LYS A 49 17.40 -11.00 -3.59
CA LYS A 49 16.92 -12.32 -3.18
C LYS A 49 15.41 -12.40 -3.39
N GLU A 50 14.97 -13.48 -4.03
CA GLU A 50 13.55 -13.79 -4.16
C GLU A 50 12.91 -13.84 -2.76
N VAL A 51 11.76 -13.17 -2.66
CA VAL A 51 10.98 -13.13 -1.43
C VAL A 51 10.18 -14.43 -1.36
N ASP A 52 10.39 -15.16 -0.27
CA ASP A 52 9.58 -16.30 0.08
C ASP A 52 8.22 -15.79 0.60
N GLU A 53 7.22 -15.77 -0.29
CA GLU A 53 5.89 -15.23 -0.02
C GLU A 53 5.23 -15.94 1.18
N GLU A 54 5.42 -17.25 1.34
CA GLU A 54 4.81 -18.06 2.42
C GLU A 54 5.27 -17.65 3.82
N THR A 55 6.50 -17.16 3.96
CA THR A 55 7.06 -16.75 5.25
C THR A 55 7.07 -15.24 5.46
N TYR A 56 7.00 -14.48 4.38
CA TYR A 56 7.06 -13.02 4.42
C TYR A 56 5.68 -12.37 4.57
N ILE A 57 4.64 -12.93 3.96
CA ILE A 57 3.27 -12.44 4.02
C ILE A 57 2.57 -13.15 5.18
N THR A 58 2.02 -12.37 6.11
CA THR A 58 1.45 -12.93 7.36
C THR A 58 -0.07 -13.01 7.33
N VAL A 59 -0.71 -12.13 6.56
CA VAL A 59 -2.16 -12.11 6.33
C VAL A 59 -2.36 -12.03 4.81
N PRO A 60 -2.30 -13.16 4.10
CA PRO A 60 -2.40 -13.15 2.65
C PRO A 60 -3.78 -12.66 2.21
N PHE A 61 -3.78 -11.84 1.17
CA PHE A 61 -5.00 -11.44 0.48
C PHE A 61 -5.42 -12.51 -0.54
N GLU A 62 -6.69 -12.91 -0.53
CA GLU A 62 -7.25 -13.89 -1.46
C GLU A 62 -8.32 -13.25 -2.38
N ALA A 63 -8.29 -13.59 -3.67
CA ALA A 63 -9.13 -12.94 -4.68
C ALA A 63 -10.65 -13.21 -4.53
N ASP A 64 -11.04 -14.16 -3.69
CA ASP A 64 -12.45 -14.54 -3.48
C ASP A 64 -13.18 -13.53 -2.57
N GLU A 65 -12.43 -12.72 -1.82
CA GLU A 65 -12.93 -11.79 -0.78
C GLU A 65 -13.59 -10.53 -1.36
N HIS A 66 -13.48 -10.33 -2.68
CA HIS A 66 -14.08 -9.23 -3.43
C HIS A 66 -15.61 -9.18 -3.40
N LYS A 67 -16.25 -10.35 -3.42
CA LYS A 67 -17.71 -10.44 -3.49
C LYS A 67 -18.35 -10.08 -2.14
N GLU A 68 -17.64 -10.39 -1.06
CA GLU A 68 -18.17 -10.29 0.29
C GLU A 68 -18.47 -8.83 0.69
N LEU A 69 -17.58 -7.87 0.36
CA LEU A 69 -17.81 -6.46 0.69
C LEU A 69 -19.08 -5.94 0.02
N ALA A 70 -19.23 -6.22 -1.27
CA ALA A 70 -20.39 -5.79 -2.04
C ALA A 70 -21.67 -6.46 -1.52
N GLU A 71 -21.64 -7.75 -1.20
CA GLU A 71 -22.79 -8.46 -0.62
C GLU A 71 -23.20 -7.87 0.74
N GLN A 72 -22.25 -7.62 1.64
CA GLN A 72 -22.53 -7.04 2.96
C GLN A 72 -23.16 -5.65 2.87
N ILE A 73 -22.62 -4.78 2.02
CA ILE A 73 -23.08 -3.39 1.92
C ILE A 73 -24.37 -3.30 1.11
N ASN A 74 -24.44 -3.95 -0.06
CA ASN A 74 -25.62 -3.90 -0.91
C ASN A 74 -26.83 -4.59 -0.28
N ALA A 75 -26.65 -5.52 0.66
CA ALA A 75 -27.75 -6.09 1.42
C ALA A 75 -28.53 -5.04 2.23
N GLN A 76 -27.90 -3.92 2.64
CA GLN A 76 -28.55 -2.86 3.39
C GLN A 76 -28.97 -1.68 2.51
N VAL A 77 -28.06 -1.17 1.67
CA VAL A 77 -28.30 0.07 0.91
C VAL A 77 -28.72 -0.18 -0.54
N GLY A 78 -28.53 -1.40 -1.07
CA GLY A 78 -28.78 -1.73 -2.48
C GLY A 78 -27.73 -1.13 -3.42
N ASP A 79 -27.26 -1.93 -4.38
CA ASP A 79 -26.38 -1.60 -5.53
C ASP A 79 -25.33 -0.49 -5.35
N PHE A 80 -24.84 -0.28 -4.13
CA PHE A 80 -23.87 0.75 -3.78
C PHE A 80 -22.47 0.39 -4.30
N ILE A 81 -22.11 -0.90 -4.28
CA ILE A 81 -20.92 -1.42 -4.92
C ILE A 81 -21.32 -2.28 -6.12
N VAL A 82 -20.86 -1.92 -7.31
CA VAL A 82 -21.11 -2.68 -8.54
C VAL A 82 -19.79 -3.21 -9.07
N TYR A 83 -19.83 -4.41 -9.63
CA TYR A 83 -18.72 -5.01 -10.38
C TYR A 83 -18.93 -4.85 -11.88
N ASP A 84 -17.88 -4.43 -12.57
CA ASP A 84 -17.77 -4.44 -14.02
C ASP A 84 -16.49 -5.16 -14.44
N GLU A 85 -16.53 -5.96 -15.51
CA GLU A 85 -15.35 -6.75 -15.96
C GLU A 85 -14.17 -5.87 -16.36
N THR A 86 -14.44 -4.63 -16.83
CA THR A 86 -13.39 -3.70 -17.27
C THR A 86 -12.84 -2.88 -16.09
N ASN A 87 -13.71 -2.47 -15.17
CA ASN A 87 -13.39 -1.50 -14.13
C ASN A 87 -13.34 -2.10 -12.71
N GLY A 88 -13.60 -3.40 -12.55
CA GLY A 88 -13.71 -4.07 -11.26
C GLY A 88 -14.82 -3.48 -10.38
N TYR A 89 -14.66 -3.59 -9.06
CA TYR A 89 -15.59 -3.02 -8.08
C TYR A 89 -15.47 -1.49 -8.01
N SER A 90 -16.61 -0.80 -7.96
CA SER A 90 -16.66 0.67 -7.84
C SER A 90 -17.87 1.10 -6.99
N PHE A 91 -17.75 2.24 -6.31
CA PHE A 91 -18.87 2.86 -5.61
C PHE A 91 -19.78 3.58 -6.60
N VAL A 92 -21.08 3.29 -6.54
CA VAL A 92 -22.10 3.85 -7.43
C VAL A 92 -23.26 4.41 -6.58
N PRO A 93 -23.03 5.51 -5.83
CA PRO A 93 -24.02 6.07 -4.92
C PRO A 93 -25.38 6.38 -5.56
N GLU A 94 -25.41 6.67 -6.85
CA GLU A 94 -26.62 6.95 -7.63
C GLU A 94 -27.57 5.75 -7.78
N ASN A 95 -27.08 4.53 -7.58
CA ASN A 95 -27.87 3.30 -7.66
C ASN A 95 -28.51 2.90 -6.31
N VAL A 96 -28.18 3.63 -5.24
CA VAL A 96 -28.65 3.33 -3.89
C VAL A 96 -30.14 3.53 -3.77
N THR A 97 -30.83 2.51 -3.25
CA THR A 97 -32.29 2.51 -3.04
C THR A 97 -32.68 2.47 -1.57
N GLY A 98 -31.73 2.15 -0.68
CA GLY A 98 -31.93 1.92 0.74
C GLY A 98 -31.17 2.89 1.64
N THR A 99 -31.15 2.56 2.92
CA THR A 99 -30.39 3.25 3.96
C THR A 99 -29.77 2.20 4.88
N LEU A 100 -28.59 2.49 5.41
CA LEU A 100 -27.98 1.75 6.50
C LEU A 100 -28.90 1.79 7.71
N THR A 101 -29.17 0.61 8.26
CA THR A 101 -29.99 0.44 9.47
C THR A 101 -29.22 -0.20 10.61
N GLU A 102 -28.08 -0.82 10.32
CA GLU A 102 -27.20 -1.47 11.29
C GLU A 102 -25.73 -1.15 10.97
N ASP A 103 -24.87 -1.19 11.98
CA ASP A 103 -23.43 -0.97 11.79
C ASP A 103 -22.83 -2.00 10.82
N LEU A 104 -21.93 -1.55 9.94
CA LEU A 104 -21.18 -2.44 9.05
C LEU A 104 -19.84 -2.78 9.67
N LYS A 105 -19.54 -4.08 9.77
CA LYS A 105 -18.23 -4.58 10.21
C LYS A 105 -17.42 -5.02 9.01
N ILE A 106 -16.46 -4.21 8.61
CA ILE A 106 -15.64 -4.48 7.43
C ILE A 106 -14.27 -4.98 7.89
N LYS A 107 -13.98 -6.25 7.57
CA LYS A 107 -12.64 -6.82 7.79
C LYS A 107 -11.62 -6.23 6.81
N ASP A 108 -10.36 -6.23 7.21
CA ASP A 108 -9.22 -5.86 6.36
C ASP A 108 -9.19 -6.65 5.06
N THR A 109 -9.33 -7.97 5.14
CA THR A 109 -9.31 -8.88 3.98
C THR A 109 -10.45 -8.58 3.00
N VAL A 110 -11.64 -8.31 3.53
CA VAL A 110 -12.81 -7.90 2.73
C VAL A 110 -12.58 -6.54 2.05
N PHE A 111 -11.91 -5.59 2.71
CA PHE A 111 -11.60 -4.30 2.12
C PHE A 111 -10.43 -4.34 1.11
N ALA A 112 -9.48 -5.25 1.30
CA ALA A 112 -8.30 -5.46 0.45
C ALA A 112 -8.68 -5.66 -1.02
N SER A 113 -9.81 -6.31 -1.25
CA SER A 113 -10.40 -6.50 -2.56
C SER A 113 -10.69 -5.22 -3.35
N PHE A 114 -11.18 -4.19 -2.65
CA PHE A 114 -11.48 -2.90 -3.25
C PHE A 114 -10.18 -2.15 -3.58
N ILE A 115 -9.19 -2.26 -2.70
CA ILE A 115 -7.84 -1.75 -2.95
C ILE A 115 -7.21 -2.42 -4.17
N GLN A 116 -7.30 -3.74 -4.32
CA GLN A 116 -6.74 -4.44 -5.48
C GLN A 116 -7.32 -3.89 -6.80
N THR A 117 -8.61 -3.58 -6.83
CA THR A 117 -9.23 -2.94 -8.00
C THR A 117 -8.64 -1.55 -8.28
N PHE A 118 -8.39 -0.76 -7.24
CA PHE A 118 -7.74 0.54 -7.38
C PHE A 118 -6.30 0.41 -7.90
N LEU A 119 -5.54 -0.56 -7.38
CA LEU A 119 -4.16 -0.83 -7.83
C LEU A 119 -4.10 -1.26 -9.29
N ALA A 120 -5.02 -2.13 -9.73
CA ALA A 120 -5.11 -2.56 -11.12
C ALA A 120 -5.28 -1.37 -12.09
N LYS A 121 -6.10 -0.38 -11.72
CA LYS A 121 -6.35 0.83 -12.53
C LYS A 121 -5.14 1.75 -12.70
N GLN A 122 -4.11 1.63 -11.86
CA GLN A 122 -3.04 2.61 -11.79
C GLN A 122 -1.86 2.33 -12.75
N GLU A 123 -1.62 1.08 -13.16
CA GLU A 123 -0.54 0.68 -14.11
C GLU A 123 -0.84 -0.67 -14.77
N ASP A 124 -1.14 -0.70 -16.08
CA ASP A 124 -1.24 -1.88 -16.99
C ASP A 124 -1.78 -3.20 -16.39
N ASN A 125 -2.59 -3.11 -15.32
CA ASN A 125 -3.06 -4.19 -14.45
C ASN A 125 -1.99 -5.10 -13.81
N THR A 126 -0.77 -4.63 -13.53
CA THR A 126 0.31 -5.52 -13.05
C THR A 126 0.61 -5.48 -11.55
N LEU A 127 0.12 -4.49 -10.81
CA LEU A 127 0.33 -4.43 -9.36
C LEU A 127 -0.56 -5.44 -8.62
N GLU A 128 0.04 -6.21 -7.72
CA GLU A 128 -0.64 -7.23 -6.92
C GLU A 128 -0.59 -6.85 -5.44
N LEU A 129 -1.73 -6.63 -4.81
CA LEU A 129 -1.86 -6.60 -3.36
C LEU A 129 -1.61 -8.01 -2.83
N LYS A 130 -0.72 -8.10 -1.84
CA LYS A 130 -0.34 -9.35 -1.18
C LYS A 130 -0.82 -9.41 0.26
N GLU A 131 -0.89 -8.26 0.92
CA GLU A 131 -1.41 -8.14 2.27
C GLU A 131 -2.03 -6.76 2.45
N LEU A 132 -3.19 -6.73 3.09
CA LEU A 132 -3.71 -5.59 3.80
C LEU A 132 -4.19 -6.11 5.15
N SER A 133 -3.58 -5.66 6.23
CA SER A 133 -3.94 -6.11 7.58
C SER A 133 -4.17 -4.94 8.52
N PHE A 134 -5.18 -5.09 9.37
CA PHE A 134 -5.50 -4.17 10.46
C PHE A 134 -5.09 -4.80 11.78
N ASN A 135 -4.46 -4.01 12.64
CA ASN A 135 -4.23 -4.38 14.04
C ASN A 135 -4.68 -3.21 14.91
N CYS A 136 -5.95 -3.27 15.30
CA CYS A 136 -6.62 -2.20 16.00
C CYS A 136 -6.50 -2.40 17.51
N GLU A 137 -5.97 -1.39 18.20
CA GLU A 137 -5.76 -1.46 19.65
C GLU A 137 -6.90 -0.78 20.43
N THR A 138 -7.54 0.22 19.83
CA THR A 138 -8.67 0.95 20.43
C THR A 138 -9.67 1.37 19.36
N GLU A 139 -10.83 1.91 19.76
CA GLU A 139 -11.80 2.48 18.82
C GLU A 139 -11.25 3.65 17.99
N MET A 140 -10.16 4.27 18.45
CA MET A 140 -9.56 5.45 17.84
C MET A 140 -8.21 5.17 17.19
N TYR A 141 -7.65 3.97 17.32
CA TYR A 141 -6.27 3.72 16.88
C TYR A 141 -6.13 2.33 16.26
N CYS A 142 -5.57 2.30 15.05
CA CYS A 142 -5.29 1.07 14.34
C CYS A 142 -3.98 1.16 13.56
N LYS A 143 -3.18 0.09 13.65
CA LYS A 143 -1.99 -0.09 12.83
C LYS A 143 -2.37 -0.80 11.54
N MET A 144 -1.89 -0.29 10.42
CA MET A 144 -2.13 -0.87 9.12
C MET A 144 -0.82 -1.37 8.53
N ASN A 145 -0.86 -2.54 7.90
CA ASN A 145 0.23 -3.05 7.09
C ASN A 145 -0.26 -3.38 5.69
N VAL A 146 0.52 -2.98 4.70
CA VAL A 146 0.22 -3.16 3.29
C VAL A 146 1.45 -3.74 2.61
N ILE A 147 1.28 -4.83 1.86
CA ILE A 147 2.31 -5.37 0.99
C ILE A 147 1.79 -5.38 -0.43
N VAL A 148 2.48 -4.68 -1.33
CA VAL A 148 2.20 -4.69 -2.77
C VAL A 148 3.39 -5.28 -3.50
N LYS A 149 3.14 -6.29 -4.32
CA LYS A 149 4.11 -6.84 -5.27
C LYS A 149 3.98 -6.09 -6.59
N SER A 150 5.10 -5.55 -7.05
CA SER A 150 5.25 -4.95 -8.36
C SER A 150 6.17 -5.83 -9.20
N PRO A 151 5.66 -6.49 -10.25
CA PRO A 151 6.53 -7.12 -11.24
C PRO A 151 7.30 -6.02 -11.98
N LEU A 152 8.57 -6.29 -12.31
CA LEU A 152 9.40 -5.32 -13.01
C LEU A 152 9.32 -5.44 -14.55
N GLY A 153 8.52 -6.37 -15.06
CA GLY A 153 8.37 -6.62 -16.50
C GLY A 153 9.65 -7.16 -17.17
N ILE A 154 10.65 -7.55 -16.39
CA ILE A 154 11.91 -8.11 -16.89
C ILE A 154 11.70 -9.60 -17.15
N THR A 155 11.67 -9.97 -18.42
CA THR A 155 11.49 -11.35 -18.87
C THR A 155 12.80 -12.12 -19.02
N GLU A 156 13.92 -11.41 -19.12
CA GLU A 156 15.26 -11.98 -19.18
C GLU A 156 15.80 -12.27 -17.77
N ASP A 157 16.47 -13.41 -17.61
CA ASP A 157 17.12 -13.76 -16.33
C ASP A 157 18.43 -12.99 -16.21
N ILE A 158 18.34 -11.71 -15.80
CA ILE A 158 19.49 -10.85 -15.57
C ILE A 158 20.01 -11.13 -14.16
N PRO A 159 21.27 -11.60 -14.01
CA PRO A 159 21.85 -11.83 -12.70
C PRO A 159 21.82 -10.57 -11.84
N PHE A 160 21.52 -10.75 -10.55
CA PHE A 160 21.48 -9.65 -9.56
C PHE A 160 20.36 -8.64 -9.77
N LEU A 161 19.28 -9.04 -10.44
CA LEU A 161 18.07 -8.23 -10.56
C LEU A 161 16.81 -9.00 -10.12
N PRO A 162 15.98 -8.46 -9.21
CA PRO A 162 14.79 -9.17 -8.79
C PRO A 162 13.72 -9.11 -9.89
N LYS A 163 12.94 -10.18 -10.05
CA LYS A 163 11.81 -10.22 -11.00
C LYS A 163 10.64 -9.35 -10.54
N SER A 164 10.51 -9.17 -9.23
CA SER A 164 9.48 -8.35 -8.61
C SER A 164 10.03 -7.65 -7.38
N LEU A 165 9.43 -6.51 -7.04
CA LEU A 165 9.69 -5.79 -5.80
C LEU A 165 8.44 -5.79 -4.93
N TYR A 166 8.65 -5.99 -3.64
CA TYR A 166 7.63 -5.91 -2.62
C TYR A 166 7.78 -4.56 -1.93
N LEU A 167 6.73 -3.78 -1.99
CA LEU A 167 6.60 -2.52 -1.28
C LEU A 167 5.86 -2.83 0.01
N ASN A 168 6.56 -2.78 1.14
CA ASN A 168 6.00 -3.02 2.46
C ASN A 168 5.85 -1.69 3.18
N LEU A 169 4.61 -1.31 3.42
CA LEU A 169 4.24 -0.07 4.08
C LEU A 169 3.48 -0.42 5.36
N SER A 170 3.95 0.11 6.49
CA SER A 170 3.20 0.09 7.74
C SER A 170 2.99 1.51 8.24
N PHE A 171 1.82 1.82 8.76
CA PHE A 171 1.50 3.13 9.30
C PHE A 171 0.43 3.04 10.38
N ASP A 172 0.44 4.03 11.26
CA ASP A 172 -0.54 4.17 12.33
C ASP A 172 -1.62 5.14 11.89
N VAL A 173 -2.87 4.79 12.20
CA VAL A 173 -4.03 5.65 11.96
C VAL A 173 -4.69 5.98 13.28
N THR A 174 -4.82 7.28 13.54
CA THR A 174 -5.61 7.78 14.67
C THR A 174 -6.87 8.46 14.16
N LYS A 175 -8.03 7.99 14.60
CA LYS A 175 -9.32 8.62 14.33
C LYS A 175 -9.38 9.98 15.03
N GLY A 176 -9.81 11.00 14.30
CA GLY A 176 -10.14 12.32 14.82
C GLY A 176 -11.64 12.51 15.05
N GLU A 177 -12.07 13.76 15.15
CA GLU A 177 -13.50 14.11 15.23
C GLU A 177 -14.23 13.80 13.92
N ASN A 178 -15.49 13.37 14.02
CA ASN A 178 -16.31 12.96 12.87
C ASN A 178 -15.60 11.90 11.99
N ILE A 179 -15.38 12.21 10.71
CA ILE A 179 -14.70 11.38 9.71
C ILE A 179 -13.19 11.62 9.61
N SER A 180 -12.64 12.58 10.36
CA SER A 180 -11.21 12.90 10.24
C SER A 180 -10.32 11.78 10.77
N TYR A 181 -9.08 11.75 10.29
CA TYR A 181 -8.03 10.85 10.75
C TYR A 181 -6.67 11.52 10.59
N SER A 182 -5.66 11.00 11.28
CA SER A 182 -4.26 11.32 11.06
C SER A 182 -3.45 10.05 10.86
N ILE A 183 -2.40 10.17 10.04
CA ILE A 183 -1.45 9.10 9.74
C ILE A 183 -0.13 9.43 10.42
N THR A 184 0.44 8.48 11.16
CA THR A 184 1.72 8.61 11.86
C THR A 184 2.56 7.34 11.73
N GLU A 185 3.81 7.39 12.20
CA GLU A 185 4.75 6.26 12.24
C GLU A 185 4.90 5.49 10.92
N THR A 186 4.77 6.20 9.79
CA THR A 186 4.88 5.62 8.46
C THR A 186 6.27 5.03 8.23
N ASN A 187 6.31 3.75 7.89
CA ASN A 187 7.54 3.00 7.65
C ASN A 187 7.43 2.25 6.33
N PHE A 188 8.39 2.49 5.46
CA PHE A 188 8.45 1.90 4.13
C PHE A 188 9.71 1.05 3.96
N ARG A 189 9.53 -0.16 3.44
CA ARG A 189 10.59 -1.14 3.22
C ARG A 189 10.44 -1.78 1.85
N LEU A 190 11.57 -2.12 1.25
CA LEU A 190 11.63 -2.88 0.00
C LEU A 190 12.00 -4.33 0.30
N ASN A 191 11.25 -5.29 -0.24
CA ASN A 191 11.49 -6.72 -0.04
C ASN A 191 11.71 -7.03 1.45
N THR A 192 12.72 -7.85 1.77
CA THR A 192 13.07 -8.22 3.15
C THR A 192 14.04 -7.23 3.82
N LEU A 193 14.26 -6.04 3.22
CA LEU A 193 15.16 -5.04 3.79
C LEU A 193 14.58 -4.43 5.07
N SER A 194 15.45 -4.08 6.01
CA SER A 194 15.06 -3.18 7.11
C SER A 194 14.87 -1.75 6.59
N LYS A 195 14.23 -0.87 7.38
CA LYS A 195 14.09 0.56 7.05
C LYS A 195 15.46 1.18 6.76
N LYS A 196 16.43 0.98 7.65
CA LYS A 196 17.81 1.47 7.47
C LYS A 196 18.45 1.01 6.16
N GLN A 197 18.24 -0.26 5.77
CA GLN A 197 18.76 -0.79 4.51
C GLN A 197 18.05 -0.18 3.30
N THR A 198 16.73 0.03 3.40
CA THR A 198 15.92 0.68 2.36
C THR A 198 16.34 2.15 2.18
N ASP A 199 16.45 2.91 3.28
CA ASP A 199 16.91 4.30 3.30
C ASP A 199 18.31 4.43 2.69
N ALA A 200 19.22 3.49 2.97
CA ALA A 200 20.57 3.47 2.40
C ALA A 200 20.54 3.29 0.86
N ILE A 201 19.71 2.38 0.35
CA ILE A 201 19.54 2.18 -1.11
C ILE A 201 18.99 3.45 -1.75
N VAL A 202 17.97 4.09 -1.18
CA VAL A 202 17.38 5.30 -1.76
C VAL A 202 18.28 6.52 -1.66
N THR A 203 18.99 6.68 -0.55
CA THR A 203 20.00 7.74 -0.42
C THR A 203 21.08 7.58 -1.49
N SER A 204 21.51 6.34 -1.75
CA SER A 204 22.48 6.04 -2.81
C SER A 204 21.93 6.33 -4.21
N LEU A 205 20.66 6.01 -4.44
CA LEU A 205 19.95 6.30 -5.69
C LEU A 205 19.87 7.81 -5.96
N ASN A 206 19.45 8.59 -4.96
CA ASN A 206 19.38 10.05 -5.07
C ASN A 206 20.75 10.68 -5.27
N ALA A 207 21.79 10.14 -4.63
CA ALA A 207 23.17 10.57 -4.87
C ALA A 207 23.62 10.28 -6.30
N PHE A 208 23.29 9.10 -6.83
CA PHE A 208 23.68 8.67 -8.17
C PHE A 208 22.89 9.39 -9.27
N ILE A 209 21.60 9.62 -9.04
CA ILE A 209 20.66 10.31 -9.94
C ILE A 209 19.97 11.43 -9.14
N PRO A 210 20.63 12.61 -8.97
CA PRO A 210 20.08 13.71 -8.17
C PRO A 210 18.72 14.24 -8.65
N SER A 211 18.43 14.11 -9.93
CA SER A 211 17.14 14.48 -10.50
C SER A 211 15.96 13.61 -10.05
N MET A 212 16.22 12.52 -9.33
CA MET A 212 15.19 11.63 -8.79
C MET A 212 14.52 12.21 -7.55
N ASP A 213 15.29 12.89 -6.70
CA ASP A 213 14.85 13.57 -5.47
C ASP A 213 13.80 12.78 -4.67
N LEU A 214 14.14 11.53 -4.39
CA LEU A 214 13.20 10.55 -3.89
C LEU A 214 13.15 10.57 -2.36
N ASP A 215 12.09 11.14 -1.80
CA ASP A 215 11.83 11.11 -0.36
C ASP A 215 10.85 9.99 -0.02
N LEU A 216 11.37 8.92 0.61
CA LEU A 216 10.57 7.75 0.98
C LEU A 216 9.49 8.08 2.00
N ASP A 217 9.72 9.01 2.92
CA ASP A 217 8.73 9.32 3.96
C ASP A 217 7.54 10.05 3.32
N THR A 218 7.81 11.00 2.41
CA THR A 218 6.77 11.67 1.60
C THR A 218 5.97 10.66 0.77
N VAL A 219 6.64 9.72 0.13
CA VAL A 219 6.00 8.71 -0.73
C VAL A 219 5.17 7.75 0.09
N ALA A 220 5.70 7.27 1.21
CA ALA A 220 5.01 6.38 2.11
C ALA A 220 3.75 7.04 2.66
N ASN A 221 3.82 8.31 3.04
CA ASN A 221 2.66 9.09 3.47
C ASN A 221 1.63 9.26 2.35
N GLN A 222 2.04 9.51 1.10
CA GLN A 222 1.12 9.61 -0.04
C GLN A 222 0.39 8.29 -0.31
N ILE A 223 1.09 7.16 -0.21
CA ILE A 223 0.48 5.84 -0.36
C ILE A 223 -0.51 5.61 0.80
N ALA A 224 -0.06 5.77 2.05
CA ALA A 224 -0.92 5.61 3.23
C ALA A 224 -2.18 6.48 3.15
N GLU A 225 -2.03 7.74 2.75
CA GLU A 225 -3.14 8.67 2.55
C GLU A 225 -4.09 8.20 1.45
N SER A 226 -3.58 7.65 0.34
CA SER A 226 -4.44 7.10 -0.72
C SER A 226 -5.28 5.93 -0.21
N PHE A 227 -4.71 5.04 0.61
CA PHE A 227 -5.46 3.96 1.26
C PHE A 227 -6.56 4.50 2.17
N MET A 228 -6.22 5.49 3.01
CA MET A 228 -7.19 6.08 3.94
C MET A 228 -8.29 6.89 3.24
N GLN A 229 -7.97 7.55 2.12
CA GLN A 229 -8.96 8.24 1.29
C GLN A 229 -9.95 7.27 0.65
N ILE A 230 -9.50 6.07 0.26
CA ILE A 230 -10.40 5.04 -0.26
C ILE A 230 -11.26 4.46 0.88
N MET A 231 -10.67 4.19 2.06
CA MET A 231 -11.38 3.64 3.23
C MET A 231 -12.41 4.62 3.81
N ILE A 232 -11.96 5.80 4.18
CA ILE A 232 -12.76 6.76 4.93
C ILE A 232 -13.21 7.88 4.00
N GLY A 233 -12.26 8.43 3.25
CA GLY A 233 -12.42 9.65 2.48
C GLY A 233 -12.24 10.90 3.32
N ASN A 234 -12.33 12.04 2.66
CA ASN A 234 -12.26 13.36 3.27
C ASN A 234 -13.26 14.30 2.58
N GLU A 235 -13.17 15.59 2.86
CA GLU A 235 -14.09 16.59 2.30
C GLU A 235 -13.98 16.72 0.77
N GLU A 236 -12.82 16.44 0.20
CA GLU A 236 -12.54 16.59 -1.23
C GLU A 236 -12.77 15.28 -2.01
N ASN A 237 -12.38 14.15 -1.43
CA ASN A 237 -12.44 12.83 -2.06
C ASN A 237 -13.32 11.89 -1.22
N LYS A 238 -14.43 11.45 -1.81
CA LYS A 238 -15.33 10.47 -1.18
C LYS A 238 -14.67 9.09 -1.16
N GLY A 239 -14.52 8.54 0.03
CA GLY A 239 -14.19 7.14 0.32
C GLY A 239 -15.43 6.34 0.68
N LEU A 240 -15.24 5.13 1.19
CA LEU A 240 -16.34 4.24 1.55
C LEU A 240 -17.22 4.85 2.65
N VAL A 241 -16.64 5.21 3.80
CA VAL A 241 -17.39 5.76 4.95
C VAL A 241 -18.14 7.03 4.57
N THR A 242 -17.43 8.01 4.00
CA THR A 242 -18.02 9.30 3.59
C THR A 242 -19.11 9.16 2.54
N SER A 243 -19.01 8.17 1.64
CA SER A 243 -20.08 7.89 0.67
C SER A 243 -21.33 7.36 1.36
N LEU A 244 -21.18 6.44 2.32
CA LEU A 244 -22.26 5.84 3.10
C LEU A 244 -22.95 6.82 4.07
N MET A 245 -22.33 7.96 4.40
CA MET A 245 -22.97 8.99 5.22
C MET A 245 -24.24 9.58 4.60
N ASN A 246 -24.31 9.60 3.25
CA ASN A 246 -25.53 10.03 2.56
C ASN A 246 -26.68 9.02 2.69
N PHE A 247 -26.37 7.82 3.21
CA PHE A 247 -27.26 6.67 3.27
C PHE A 247 -27.32 6.11 4.69
N GLY A 248 -27.21 6.95 5.72
CA GLY A 248 -27.48 6.58 7.12
C GLY A 248 -26.26 6.34 8.00
N ALA A 249 -25.03 6.32 7.46
CA ALA A 249 -23.84 6.26 8.31
C ALA A 249 -23.64 7.56 9.11
N SER A 250 -23.31 7.42 10.39
CA SER A 250 -23.01 8.51 11.32
C SER A 250 -21.51 8.74 11.50
N GLY A 251 -20.68 7.75 11.17
CA GLY A 251 -19.23 7.83 11.30
C GLY A 251 -18.56 6.47 11.14
N TYR A 252 -17.38 6.34 11.75
CA TYR A 252 -16.65 5.07 11.80
C TYR A 252 -15.91 4.91 13.12
N LYS A 253 -15.50 3.68 13.42
CA LYS A 253 -14.59 3.34 14.50
C LYS A 253 -13.70 2.18 14.08
N PHE A 254 -12.57 2.02 14.75
CA PHE A 254 -11.84 0.76 14.70
C PHE A 254 -12.41 -0.20 15.73
N SER A 255 -12.37 -1.50 15.48
CA SER A 255 -12.80 -2.49 16.44
C SER A 255 -11.92 -3.73 16.36
N LYS A 256 -11.82 -4.41 17.49
CA LYS A 256 -11.18 -5.72 17.60
C LYS A 256 -12.12 -6.65 18.34
N GLU A 257 -12.49 -7.75 17.69
CA GLU A 257 -13.33 -8.79 18.28
C GLU A 257 -12.56 -10.10 18.21
N GLU A 258 -12.20 -10.64 19.38
CA GLU A 258 -11.31 -11.79 19.51
C GLU A 258 -9.97 -11.57 18.77
N THR A 259 -9.78 -12.25 17.64
CA THR A 259 -8.59 -12.14 16.78
C THR A 259 -8.77 -11.22 15.59
N ASP A 260 -10.02 -10.85 15.27
CA ASP A 260 -10.35 -10.14 14.05
C ASP A 260 -10.40 -8.63 14.28
N ASN A 261 -9.95 -7.86 13.29
CA ASN A 261 -9.94 -6.40 13.31
C ASN A 261 -10.88 -5.86 12.23
N TYR A 262 -11.58 -4.77 12.56
CA TYR A 262 -12.64 -4.23 11.72
C TYR A 262 -12.55 -2.72 11.62
N LEU A 263 -12.87 -2.23 10.42
CA LEU A 263 -13.45 -0.90 10.25
C LEU A 263 -14.96 -1.01 10.49
N LEU A 264 -15.45 -0.42 11.57
CA LEU A 264 -16.87 -0.34 11.89
C LEU A 264 -17.44 0.94 11.31
N VAL A 265 -18.36 0.86 10.35
CA VAL A 265 -19.15 2.02 9.89
C VAL A 265 -20.39 2.10 10.75
N THR A 266 -20.56 3.18 11.51
CA THR A 266 -21.61 3.29 12.52
C THR A 266 -22.87 3.93 11.95
N VAL A 267 -24.04 3.52 12.43
CA VAL A 267 -25.32 4.25 12.24
C VAL A 267 -25.65 5.08 13.47
N ALA A 268 -26.63 5.99 13.37
CA ALA A 268 -27.06 6.86 14.47
C ALA A 268 -28.21 6.26 15.29
#